data_AF-A0A072P8S8-F1
#
_entry.id   AF-A0A072P8S8-F1
#
_cell.length_a   1.000
_cell.length_b   1.000
_cell.length_c   1.000
_cell.angle_alpha   90.00
_cell.angle_beta   90.00
_cell.angle_gamma   90.00
#
_symmetry.space_group_name_H-M   'P 1'
#
loop_
_entity.id
_entity.type
_entity.pdbx_description
1 polymer ?
#
loop_
_entity_poly.entity_id
_entity_poly.type
_entity_poly.pdbx_seq_one_letter_code
_entity_poly.pdbx_strand_id
1 'polypeptide(L)'
;MCSYLRTEPDINDDLGEQDFSTLENAYAILNQVVCAVRLSGFLSLANILAQESPTSERQTWIDRGYTTNLVFAVFRLGSHLSCVLNLPPLLRFEEFDLPFPPTNAAWNASDEDWKRTLDDDPPHRTHGAFNYLTILALSRLSPVDRLKLPGYYTQQDFELGLCTMQSRLWEETQCQRLSHELAMGQSHLELDEPRDKPAPFHGGFGQSWPVLLGIWRVTMEQFRRSPSRYSGVESEKEAYFTGITLYHASLIRAHSDYSLIRRLAFALCEGSTPSNYIRQWELNIQDWTRSHEIREALWHAAQIVRCFADETQTPDKRVGQDCIVTCVATDCLFRAGLVIWVHVRSTMACDLCGPTAAMPEDLHQRYCSNRDREAVELTTLDQSSRRYENWLRRRGRSCVEGVLVCACRMPILLKRCCELLRETTRNSNLLKRYLDIFETLMKHR
;
A
#
# COMPACT_ATOMS: atom_id res chain seq x y z
N MET A 1 -9.65 35.48 21.79
CA MET A 1 -11.03 35.01 22.06
C MET A 1 -11.13 33.52 21.77
N CYS A 2 -10.30 32.72 22.46
CA CYS A 2 -10.32 31.26 22.50
C CYS A 2 -9.63 30.88 23.82
N SER A 3 -10.45 30.71 24.86
CA SER A 3 -10.03 30.29 26.20
C SER A 3 -11.20 29.58 26.86
N TYR A 4 -11.18 28.25 26.87
CA TYR A 4 -11.88 27.37 27.82
C TYR A 4 -11.11 26.05 27.81
N LEU A 5 -10.04 25.95 28.60
CA LEU A 5 -10.00 25.41 29.96
C LEU A 5 -10.44 23.95 30.05
N ARG A 6 -9.39 23.11 30.07
CA ARG A 6 -9.34 21.74 30.59
C ARG A 6 -9.84 21.68 32.02
N THR A 7 -10.58 20.64 32.34
CA THR A 7 -10.62 20.02 33.67
C THR A 7 -10.72 18.51 33.49
N GLU A 8 -9.66 17.80 33.84
CA GLU A 8 -9.65 16.36 34.07
C GLU A 8 -10.39 16.03 35.38
N PRO A 9 -10.73 14.74 35.59
CA PRO A 9 -9.91 14.01 36.56
C PRO A 9 -9.42 12.64 36.05
N ASP A 10 -8.19 12.34 36.48
CA ASP A 10 -7.47 11.07 36.43
C ASP A 10 -8.32 9.83 36.78
N ILE A 11 -8.30 8.83 35.89
CA ILE A 11 -8.28 7.40 36.26
C ILE A 11 -7.41 6.65 35.22
N ASN A 12 -6.23 6.22 35.66
CA ASN A 12 -5.30 5.24 35.08
C ASN A 12 -5.76 4.47 33.81
N ASP A 13 -5.16 4.78 32.66
CA ASP A 13 -5.14 3.88 31.49
C ASP A 13 -3.86 4.09 30.63
N ASP A 14 -2.70 4.05 31.28
CA ASP A 14 -1.43 4.61 30.77
C ASP A 14 -0.60 3.63 29.90
N LEU A 15 -1.23 2.68 29.19
CA LEU A 15 -0.50 1.72 28.34
C LEU A 15 -1.04 1.60 26.90
N GLY A 16 -2.07 2.36 26.53
CA GLY A 16 -2.67 2.36 25.18
C GLY A 16 -2.50 3.66 24.36
N GLU A 17 -2.39 4.82 25.02
CA GLU A 17 -2.34 6.14 24.34
C GLU A 17 -0.96 6.55 23.82
N GLN A 18 0.14 5.93 24.30
CA GLN A 18 1.51 6.34 23.92
C GLN A 18 1.92 5.91 22.49
N ASP A 19 1.18 5.01 21.83
CA ASP A 19 1.68 4.28 20.66
C ASP A 19 1.35 4.91 19.29
N PHE A 20 0.15 5.47 19.10
CA PHE A 20 -0.16 6.27 17.90
C PHE A 20 0.54 7.62 17.94
N SER A 21 0.70 8.16 19.15
CA SER A 21 1.45 9.38 19.43
C SER A 21 2.84 9.31 18.81
N THR A 22 3.55 8.17 18.82
CA THR A 22 4.90 8.10 18.22
C THR A 22 4.90 8.29 16.71
N LEU A 23 4.00 7.64 15.96
CA LEU A 23 3.93 7.79 14.50
C LEU A 23 3.33 9.15 14.10
N GLU A 24 2.36 9.66 14.86
CA GLU A 24 1.80 11.00 14.67
C GLU A 24 2.84 12.09 14.97
N ASN A 25 3.65 11.91 16.03
CA ASN A 25 4.78 12.79 16.34
C ASN A 25 5.83 12.72 15.24
N ALA A 26 6.16 11.52 14.74
CA ALA A 26 7.07 11.36 13.61
C ALA A 26 6.55 12.07 12.36
N TYR A 27 5.25 11.96 12.08
CA TYR A 27 4.60 12.69 10.99
C TYR A 27 4.62 14.20 11.19
N ALA A 28 4.38 14.69 12.41
CA ALA A 28 4.44 16.10 12.75
C ALA A 28 5.86 16.68 12.61
N ILE A 29 6.88 15.95 13.07
CA ILE A 29 8.29 16.30 12.87
C ILE A 29 8.61 16.32 11.38
N LEU A 30 8.18 15.31 10.64
CA LEU A 30 8.43 15.26 9.20
C LEU A 30 7.77 16.44 8.46
N ASN A 31 6.58 16.87 8.89
CA ASN A 31 5.95 18.07 8.35
C ASN A 31 6.82 19.33 8.57
N GLN A 32 7.47 19.46 9.73
CA GLN A 32 8.42 20.55 9.98
C GLN A 32 9.64 20.45 9.06
N VAL A 33 10.17 19.25 8.83
CA VAL A 33 11.29 19.02 7.90
C VAL A 33 10.89 19.37 6.47
N VAL A 34 9.68 18.99 6.04
CA VAL A 34 9.13 19.36 4.72
C VAL A 34 9.03 20.87 4.56
N CYS A 35 8.56 21.58 5.58
CA CYS A 35 8.55 23.04 5.59
C CYS A 35 9.97 23.63 5.46
N ALA A 36 10.94 23.08 6.19
CA ALA A 36 12.34 23.52 6.09
C ALA A 36 12.90 23.29 4.68
N VAL A 37 12.68 22.11 4.09
CA VAL A 37 13.09 21.78 2.71
C VAL A 37 12.50 22.76 1.69
N ARG A 38 11.21 23.11 1.82
CA ARG A 38 10.56 24.11 0.96
C ARG A 38 11.18 25.51 1.15
N LEU A 39 11.37 25.95 2.39
CA LEU A 39 11.92 27.28 2.71
C LEU A 39 13.39 27.43 2.27
N SER A 40 14.18 26.37 2.34
CA SER A 40 15.56 26.34 1.84
C SER A 40 15.64 26.29 0.31
N GLY A 41 14.51 26.16 -0.40
CA GLY A 41 14.48 26.08 -1.85
C GLY A 41 15.05 24.77 -2.41
N PHE A 42 15.24 23.74 -1.58
CA PHE A 42 15.91 22.49 -1.95
C PHE A 42 15.12 21.61 -2.92
N LEU A 43 13.88 21.97 -3.27
CA LEU A 43 13.07 21.27 -4.26
C LEU A 43 13.37 21.68 -5.71
N SER A 44 14.25 22.66 -5.94
CA SER A 44 14.69 23.06 -7.29
C SER A 44 16.20 22.99 -7.43
N LEU A 45 16.67 22.34 -8.49
CA LEU A 45 18.09 22.22 -8.79
C LEU A 45 18.72 23.60 -8.98
N ALA A 46 18.01 24.54 -9.61
CA ALA A 46 18.50 25.91 -9.79
C ALA A 46 18.81 26.60 -8.46
N ASN A 47 17.96 26.40 -7.45
CA ASN A 47 18.15 26.99 -6.12
C ASN A 47 19.29 26.30 -5.35
N ILE A 48 19.47 24.98 -5.51
CA ILE A 48 20.61 24.26 -4.94
C ILE A 48 21.90 24.80 -5.54
N LEU A 49 21.97 24.90 -6.87
CA LEU A 49 23.14 25.43 -7.60
C LEU A 49 23.48 26.86 -7.18
N ALA A 50 22.47 27.70 -6.92
CA ALA A 50 22.67 29.09 -6.49
C ALA A 50 23.25 29.22 -5.07
N GLN A 51 23.13 28.19 -4.23
CA GLN A 51 23.60 28.18 -2.84
C GLN A 51 25.00 27.57 -2.68
N GLU A 52 25.59 27.10 -3.78
CA GLU A 52 26.87 26.40 -3.73
C GLU A 52 28.05 27.31 -3.44
N SER A 53 28.90 26.83 -2.55
CA SER A 53 30.20 27.43 -2.30
C SER A 53 31.24 26.86 -3.27
N PRO A 54 32.18 27.67 -3.78
CA PRO A 54 33.23 27.19 -4.67
C PRO A 54 34.16 26.23 -3.91
N THR A 55 34.02 24.93 -4.15
CA THR A 55 34.87 23.86 -3.61
C THR A 55 35.39 22.97 -4.74
N SER A 56 36.04 21.84 -4.41
CA SER A 56 36.43 20.86 -5.43
C SER A 56 35.22 20.28 -6.15
N GLU A 57 35.39 19.85 -7.41
CA GLU A 57 34.32 19.24 -8.21
C GLU A 57 33.62 18.07 -7.47
N ARG A 58 34.42 17.21 -6.81
CA ARG A 58 33.93 16.08 -6.01
C ARG A 58 33.11 16.55 -4.82
N GLN A 59 33.61 17.52 -4.06
CA GLN A 59 32.91 18.03 -2.88
C GLN A 59 31.58 18.69 -3.27
N THR A 60 31.57 19.49 -4.33
CA THR A 60 30.34 20.09 -4.87
C THR A 60 29.33 19.01 -5.27
N TRP A 61 29.76 17.93 -5.93
CA TRP A 61 28.88 16.81 -6.27
C TRP A 61 28.32 16.10 -5.02
N ILE A 62 29.16 15.89 -4.00
CA ILE A 62 28.76 15.28 -2.72
C ILE A 62 27.72 16.16 -2.02
N ASP A 63 27.96 17.46 -1.91
CA ASP A 63 27.08 18.42 -1.21
C ASP A 63 25.70 18.51 -1.89
N ARG A 64 25.69 18.56 -3.23
CA ARG A 64 24.46 18.46 -4.03
C ARG A 64 23.74 17.13 -3.74
N GLY A 65 24.48 16.03 -3.81
CA GLY A 65 23.93 14.70 -3.61
C GLY A 65 23.33 14.50 -2.22
N TYR A 66 23.92 15.05 -1.16
CA TYR A 66 23.33 15.04 0.18
C TYR A 66 21.98 15.76 0.22
N THR A 67 21.89 16.92 -0.44
CA THR A 67 20.65 17.71 -0.49
C THR A 67 19.58 16.96 -1.27
N THR A 68 19.91 16.43 -2.44
CA THR A 68 18.99 15.63 -3.27
C THR A 68 18.53 14.37 -2.51
N ASN A 69 19.45 13.61 -1.92
CA ASN A 69 19.11 12.41 -1.17
C ASN A 69 18.24 12.71 0.05
N LEU A 70 18.48 13.83 0.75
CA LEU A 70 17.62 14.28 1.86
C LEU A 70 16.20 14.53 1.37
N VAL A 71 16.02 15.26 0.27
CA VAL A 71 14.70 15.57 -0.30
C VAL A 71 13.94 14.29 -0.66
N PHE A 72 14.60 13.34 -1.34
CA PHE A 72 13.97 12.07 -1.71
C PHE A 72 13.70 11.16 -0.49
N ALA A 73 14.56 11.18 0.53
CA ALA A 73 14.33 10.46 1.77
C ALA A 73 13.10 11.00 2.52
N VAL A 74 12.98 12.32 2.62
CA VAL A 74 11.82 13.01 3.22
C VAL A 74 10.54 12.70 2.43
N PHE A 75 10.61 12.72 1.10
CA PHE A 75 9.50 12.38 0.22
C PHE A 75 9.01 10.93 0.43
N ARG A 76 9.94 9.97 0.38
CA ARG A 76 9.64 8.55 0.55
C ARG A 76 9.06 8.27 1.92
N LEU A 77 9.71 8.74 2.98
CA LEU A 77 9.23 8.57 4.36
C LEU A 77 7.87 9.24 4.55
N GLY A 78 7.64 10.41 3.95
CA GLY A 78 6.36 11.11 3.98
C GLY A 78 5.27 10.29 3.33
N SER A 79 5.52 9.75 2.15
CA SER A 79 4.59 8.87 1.45
C SER A 79 4.28 7.59 2.26
N HIS A 80 5.29 6.98 2.88
CA HIS A 80 5.12 5.81 3.74
C HIS A 80 4.28 6.11 4.98
N LEU A 81 4.59 7.18 5.72
CA LEU A 81 3.84 7.56 6.92
C LEU A 81 2.41 7.99 6.57
N SER A 82 2.22 8.75 5.50
CA SER A 82 0.88 9.09 4.99
C SER A 82 0.10 7.82 4.61
N CYS A 83 0.76 6.81 4.04
CA CYS A 83 0.12 5.52 3.83
C CYS A 83 -0.30 4.89 5.16
N VAL A 84 0.64 4.62 6.07
CA VAL A 84 0.42 3.94 7.36
C VAL A 84 -0.67 4.63 8.19
N LEU A 85 -0.62 5.95 8.30
CA LEU A 85 -1.57 6.74 9.08
C LEU A 85 -2.86 7.06 8.30
N ASN A 86 -2.90 6.73 7.00
CA ASN A 86 -3.97 7.09 6.08
C ASN A 86 -4.25 8.60 6.03
N LEU A 87 -3.19 9.40 6.15
CA LEU A 87 -3.20 10.86 6.11
C LEU A 87 -2.93 11.39 4.70
N PRO A 88 -3.25 12.68 4.43
CA PRO A 88 -2.80 13.32 3.20
C PRO A 88 -1.27 13.24 3.05
N PRO A 89 -0.73 13.18 1.83
CA PRO A 89 0.71 13.32 1.57
C PRO A 89 1.24 14.70 1.92
N LEU A 90 2.46 14.76 2.46
CA LEU A 90 3.14 16.01 2.80
C LEU A 90 3.78 16.72 1.59
N LEU A 91 4.30 15.93 0.67
CA LEU A 91 4.99 16.37 -0.55
C LEU A 91 4.35 15.69 -1.76
N ARG A 92 4.26 16.45 -2.85
CA ARG A 92 3.83 15.96 -4.16
C ARG A 92 5.01 15.95 -5.11
N PHE A 93 5.08 14.94 -5.97
CA PHE A 93 6.22 14.79 -6.87
C PHE A 93 6.31 15.94 -7.88
N GLU A 94 5.18 16.62 -8.17
CA GLU A 94 5.12 17.81 -9.02
C GLU A 94 5.96 18.98 -8.48
N GLU A 95 6.24 19.00 -7.17
CA GLU A 95 7.08 20.02 -6.54
C GLU A 95 8.59 19.83 -6.86
N PHE A 96 8.99 18.70 -7.44
CA PHE A 96 10.39 18.27 -7.53
C PHE A 96 10.99 18.63 -8.88
N ASP A 97 11.64 19.80 -8.94
CA ASP A 97 12.50 20.18 -10.05
C ASP A 97 13.95 19.74 -9.78
N LEU A 98 14.11 18.45 -9.51
CA LEU A 98 15.39 17.81 -9.16
C LEU A 98 15.64 16.60 -10.06
N PRO A 99 16.90 16.26 -10.38
CA PRO A 99 17.22 14.98 -11.00
C PRO A 99 16.90 13.81 -10.08
N PHE A 100 16.91 12.59 -10.62
CA PHE A 100 16.86 11.40 -9.78
C PHE A 100 18.06 11.36 -8.83
N PRO A 101 17.91 10.76 -7.62
CA PRO A 101 19.07 10.52 -6.77
C PRO A 101 20.07 9.60 -7.50
N PRO A 102 21.38 9.78 -7.27
CA PRO A 102 22.40 8.89 -7.82
C PRO A 102 22.16 7.46 -7.35
N THR A 103 22.50 6.47 -8.17
CA THR A 103 22.40 5.07 -7.76
C THR A 103 23.35 4.75 -6.60
N ASN A 104 23.06 3.70 -5.83
CA ASN A 104 23.95 3.25 -4.75
C ASN A 104 25.38 2.96 -5.25
N ALA A 105 25.54 2.47 -6.48
CA ALA A 105 26.84 2.24 -7.09
C ALA A 105 27.62 3.56 -7.26
N ALA A 106 26.98 4.59 -7.83
CA ALA A 106 27.60 5.91 -8.00
C ALA A 106 27.82 6.62 -6.66
N TRP A 107 26.87 6.52 -5.73
CA TRP A 107 26.93 7.16 -4.41
C TRP A 107 28.06 6.61 -3.53
N ASN A 108 28.23 5.27 -3.52
CA ASN A 108 29.22 4.60 -2.68
C ASN A 108 30.58 4.43 -3.39
N ALA A 109 30.78 5.02 -4.57
CA ALA A 109 32.02 4.94 -5.31
C ALA A 109 33.17 5.67 -4.59
N SER A 110 34.37 5.11 -4.72
CA SER A 110 35.61 5.74 -4.23
C SER A 110 35.91 7.04 -4.99
N ASP A 111 36.77 7.89 -4.43
CA ASP A 111 37.19 9.13 -5.09
C ASP A 111 37.99 8.89 -6.39
N GLU A 112 38.53 7.70 -6.60
CA GLU A 112 39.22 7.32 -7.84
C GLU A 112 38.22 6.87 -8.93
N ASP A 113 37.12 6.21 -8.53
CA ASP A 113 36.19 5.57 -9.47
C ASP A 113 34.91 6.37 -9.73
N TRP A 114 34.61 7.41 -8.95
CA TRP A 114 33.28 8.04 -8.95
C TRP A 114 32.84 8.57 -10.32
N LYS A 115 33.76 9.15 -11.11
CA LYS A 115 33.44 9.66 -12.45
C LYS A 115 33.03 8.52 -13.38
N ARG A 116 33.78 7.42 -13.38
CA ARG A 116 33.45 6.23 -14.17
C ARG A 116 32.10 5.66 -13.77
N THR A 117 31.82 5.54 -12.47
CA THR A 117 30.52 5.03 -12.00
C THR A 117 29.36 5.97 -12.30
N LEU A 118 29.62 7.28 -12.40
CA LEU A 118 28.61 8.27 -12.78
C LEU A 118 28.34 8.24 -14.30
N ASP A 119 29.38 8.01 -15.11
CA ASP A 119 29.25 7.81 -16.56
C ASP A 119 28.48 6.51 -16.88
N ASP A 120 28.63 5.50 -16.02
CA ASP A 120 27.90 4.23 -16.08
C ASP A 120 26.47 4.30 -15.47
N ASP A 121 26.07 5.42 -14.86
CA ASP A 121 24.75 5.60 -14.23
C ASP A 121 23.64 5.58 -15.31
N PRO A 122 22.41 5.13 -14.98
CA PRO A 122 21.39 5.01 -16.00
C PRO A 122 21.07 6.35 -16.70
N PRO A 123 20.83 6.33 -18.01
CA PRO A 123 20.70 7.55 -18.79
C PRO A 123 19.48 8.38 -18.35
N HIS A 124 19.58 9.70 -18.56
CA HIS A 124 18.58 10.72 -18.24
C HIS A 124 18.38 11.04 -16.74
N ARG A 125 18.96 10.27 -15.82
CA ARG A 125 18.83 10.51 -14.37
C ARG A 125 19.42 11.84 -13.93
N THR A 126 20.60 12.17 -14.44
CA THR A 126 21.40 13.34 -14.06
C THR A 126 20.92 14.66 -14.67
N HIS A 127 20.12 14.59 -15.73
CA HIS A 127 19.75 15.76 -16.53
C HIS A 127 18.23 16.00 -16.64
N GLY A 128 17.40 14.98 -16.40
CA GLY A 128 15.95 15.10 -16.44
C GLY A 128 15.37 15.38 -15.06
N ALA A 129 14.54 16.42 -14.95
CA ALA A 129 13.78 16.67 -13.72
C ALA A 129 12.82 15.50 -13.43
N PHE A 130 12.82 15.05 -12.18
CA PHE A 130 12.06 13.93 -11.67
C PHE A 130 10.57 14.12 -11.89
N ASN A 131 10.04 15.33 -11.64
CA ASN A 131 8.63 15.64 -11.90
C ASN A 131 8.24 15.41 -13.36
N TYR A 132 9.08 15.84 -14.30
CA TYR A 132 8.85 15.76 -15.72
C TYR A 132 8.90 14.29 -16.19
N LEU A 133 9.93 13.55 -15.79
CA LEU A 133 10.07 12.13 -16.10
C LEU A 133 8.90 11.31 -15.53
N THR A 134 8.44 11.66 -14.34
CA THR A 134 7.28 11.03 -13.70
C THR A 134 5.98 11.37 -14.43
N ILE A 135 5.73 12.63 -14.78
CA ILE A 135 4.54 13.01 -15.58
C ILE A 135 4.53 12.26 -16.92
N LEU A 136 5.67 12.16 -17.61
CA LEU A 136 5.79 11.40 -18.84
C LEU A 136 5.40 9.94 -18.62
N ALA A 137 6.01 9.30 -17.62
CA ALA A 137 5.76 7.91 -17.23
C ALA A 137 4.29 7.64 -16.91
N LEU A 138 3.64 8.52 -16.15
CA LEU A 138 2.28 8.28 -15.63
C LEU A 138 1.16 8.67 -16.59
N SER A 139 1.34 9.74 -17.38
CA SER A 139 0.23 10.36 -18.11
C SER A 139 0.40 10.39 -19.63
N ARG A 140 1.62 10.55 -20.15
CA ARG A 140 1.82 10.92 -21.57
C ARG A 140 2.28 9.79 -22.46
N LEU A 141 2.88 8.74 -21.91
CA LEU A 141 3.31 7.59 -22.69
C LEU A 141 2.15 6.64 -22.97
N SER A 142 2.13 6.04 -24.16
CA SER A 142 1.24 4.92 -24.47
C SER A 142 1.58 3.72 -23.57
N PRO A 143 0.66 2.77 -23.32
CA PRO A 143 0.97 1.58 -22.54
C PRO A 143 2.22 0.81 -23.03
N VAL A 144 2.48 0.82 -24.34
CA VAL A 144 3.66 0.18 -24.95
C VAL A 144 4.93 0.98 -24.66
N ASP A 145 4.87 2.31 -24.76
CA ASP A 145 6.01 3.19 -24.49
C ASP A 145 6.34 3.25 -22.99
N ARG A 146 5.34 3.03 -22.12
CA ARG A 146 5.53 2.88 -20.67
C ARG A 146 6.30 1.62 -20.26
N LEU A 147 6.61 0.70 -21.18
CA LEU A 147 7.57 -0.36 -20.92
C LEU A 147 9.02 0.14 -20.99
N LYS A 148 9.23 1.38 -21.46
CA LYS A 148 10.53 2.08 -21.54
C LYS A 148 10.51 3.34 -20.68
N LEU A 149 10.10 3.22 -19.41
CA LEU A 149 9.99 4.36 -18.49
C LEU A 149 11.32 5.11 -18.39
N PRO A 150 11.43 6.34 -18.92
CA PRO A 150 12.70 7.06 -18.88
C PRO A 150 13.03 7.43 -17.42
N GLY A 151 14.23 7.05 -16.97
CA GLY A 151 14.75 7.33 -15.62
C GLY A 151 14.58 6.21 -14.60
N TYR A 152 13.69 5.24 -14.84
CA TYR A 152 13.39 4.14 -13.92
C TYR A 152 14.17 2.87 -14.28
N TYR A 153 15.20 2.54 -13.51
CA TYR A 153 16.13 1.44 -13.82
C TYR A 153 16.44 0.52 -12.64
N THR A 154 16.20 0.99 -11.42
CA THR A 154 16.45 0.26 -10.18
C THR A 154 15.15 -0.01 -9.43
N GLN A 155 15.16 -0.99 -8.54
CA GLN A 155 14.00 -1.27 -7.68
C GLN A 155 13.61 -0.08 -6.80
N GLN A 156 14.59 0.73 -6.40
CA GLN A 156 14.37 1.96 -5.64
C GLN A 156 13.61 3.00 -6.46
N ASP A 157 13.87 3.11 -7.77
CA ASP A 157 13.12 4.04 -8.62
C ASP A 157 11.66 3.60 -8.75
N PHE A 158 11.40 2.31 -8.91
CA PHE A 158 10.03 1.79 -8.99
C PHE A 158 9.27 1.98 -7.69
N GLU A 159 9.91 1.77 -6.54
CA GLU A 159 9.37 2.07 -5.22
C GLU A 159 9.05 3.57 -5.09
N LEU A 160 9.98 4.43 -5.51
CA LEU A 160 9.80 5.88 -5.51
C LEU A 160 8.62 6.32 -6.40
N GLY A 161 8.46 5.73 -7.59
CA GLY A 161 7.30 6.03 -8.44
C GLY A 161 5.98 5.53 -7.84
N LEU A 162 5.97 4.42 -7.10
CA LEU A 162 4.80 4.03 -6.31
C LEU A 162 4.50 5.06 -5.21
N CYS A 163 5.53 5.63 -4.56
CA CYS A 163 5.37 6.76 -3.65
C CYS A 163 4.74 7.99 -4.33
N THR A 164 5.11 8.29 -5.58
CA THR A 164 4.49 9.40 -6.34
C THR A 164 3.01 9.19 -6.62
N MET A 165 2.59 7.94 -6.83
CA MET A 165 1.19 7.62 -7.10
C MET A 165 0.31 7.71 -5.86
N GLN A 166 0.88 7.53 -4.65
CA GLN A 166 0.10 7.49 -3.41
C GLN A 166 -0.69 8.76 -3.16
N SER A 167 -0.17 9.91 -3.57
CA SER A 167 -0.83 11.19 -3.32
C SER A 167 -2.16 11.31 -4.03
N ARG A 168 -2.12 11.14 -5.34
CA ARG A 168 -3.31 11.22 -6.17
C ARG A 168 -4.29 10.08 -5.86
N LEU A 169 -3.79 8.87 -5.58
CA LEU A 169 -4.61 7.74 -5.20
C LEU A 169 -5.37 8.00 -3.90
N TRP A 170 -4.69 8.55 -2.89
CA TRP A 170 -5.34 8.93 -1.64
C TRP A 170 -6.41 9.99 -1.86
N GLU A 171 -6.11 11.07 -2.58
CA GLU A 171 -7.05 12.16 -2.85
C GLU A 171 -8.32 11.67 -3.55
N GLU A 172 -8.17 10.89 -4.62
CA GLU A 172 -9.31 10.41 -5.39
C GLU A 172 -10.18 9.44 -4.59
N THR A 173 -9.56 8.57 -3.77
CA THR A 173 -10.31 7.64 -2.91
C THR A 173 -11.02 8.37 -1.77
N GLN A 174 -10.47 9.48 -1.26
CA GLN A 174 -11.19 10.35 -0.31
C GLN A 174 -12.37 11.06 -0.99
N CYS A 175 -12.19 11.60 -2.19
CA CYS A 175 -13.25 12.26 -2.96
C CYS A 175 -14.40 11.30 -3.26
N GLN A 176 -14.10 10.08 -3.74
CA GLN A 176 -15.10 9.05 -3.99
C GLN A 176 -15.92 8.71 -2.74
N ARG A 177 -15.26 8.61 -1.57
CA ARG A 177 -15.93 8.38 -0.29
C ARG A 177 -16.87 9.54 0.05
N LEU A 178 -16.37 10.77 0.01
CA LEU A 178 -17.18 11.95 0.33
C LEU A 178 -18.39 12.08 -0.60
N SER A 179 -18.20 11.83 -1.91
CA SER A 179 -19.31 11.80 -2.87
C SER A 179 -20.35 10.74 -2.52
N HIS A 180 -19.93 9.53 -2.10
CA HIS A 180 -20.83 8.47 -1.68
C HIS A 180 -21.57 8.82 -0.37
N GLU A 181 -20.87 9.39 0.62
CA GLU A 181 -21.48 9.85 1.88
C GLU A 181 -22.52 10.95 1.65
N LEU A 182 -22.22 11.92 0.77
CA LEU A 182 -23.15 12.99 0.39
C LEU A 182 -24.36 12.46 -0.38
N ALA A 183 -24.17 11.53 -1.32
CA ALA A 183 -25.27 10.93 -2.07
C ALA A 183 -26.23 10.14 -1.15
N MET A 184 -25.70 9.45 -0.14
CA MET A 184 -26.49 8.75 0.88
C MET A 184 -27.16 9.70 1.87
N GLY A 185 -26.61 10.91 2.09
CA GLY A 185 -27.24 11.95 2.91
C GLY A 185 -28.33 12.74 2.18
N GLN A 186 -28.26 12.82 0.85
CA GLN A 186 -29.21 13.54 0.00
C GLN A 186 -30.45 12.73 -0.39
N SER A 187 -30.56 11.45 -0.01
CA SER A 187 -31.77 10.63 -0.24
C SER A 187 -33.03 11.09 0.53
N HIS A 188 -32.98 12.27 1.18
CA HIS A 188 -34.13 12.94 1.78
C HIS A 188 -34.64 14.16 1.00
N LEU A 189 -33.96 14.58 -0.07
CA LEU A 189 -34.41 15.65 -0.95
C LEU A 189 -34.42 15.11 -2.38
N GLU A 190 -35.59 14.65 -2.83
CA GLU A 190 -35.86 14.36 -4.23
C GLU A 190 -35.64 15.63 -5.06
N LEU A 191 -34.48 15.71 -5.70
CA LEU A 191 -34.31 16.54 -6.89
C LEU A 191 -34.05 15.58 -8.04
N ASP A 192 -35.04 15.48 -8.93
CA ASP A 192 -34.96 14.87 -10.25
C ASP A 192 -33.83 15.54 -11.04
N GLU A 193 -32.62 15.02 -10.94
CA GLU A 193 -31.59 15.26 -11.96
C GLU A 193 -31.47 14.06 -12.90
N PRO A 194 -31.35 14.31 -14.21
CA PRO A 194 -31.31 13.25 -15.21
C PRO A 194 -30.10 12.35 -14.97
N ARG A 195 -30.38 11.05 -15.10
CA ARG A 195 -29.50 9.89 -15.00
C ARG A 195 -28.42 9.86 -16.11
N ASP A 196 -27.74 10.97 -16.36
CA ASP A 196 -26.50 10.95 -17.11
C ASP A 196 -25.47 10.29 -16.20
N LYS A 197 -25.12 9.05 -16.54
CA LYS A 197 -23.98 8.36 -15.93
C LYS A 197 -22.82 9.36 -15.95
N PRO A 198 -22.28 9.79 -14.79
CA PRO A 198 -21.08 10.61 -14.82
C PRO A 198 -20.08 9.89 -15.71
N ALA A 199 -19.55 10.59 -16.72
CA ALA A 199 -18.51 10.06 -17.60
C ALA A 199 -17.51 9.28 -16.73
N PRO A 200 -17.10 8.06 -17.13
CA PRO A 200 -16.32 7.20 -16.26
C PRO A 200 -15.16 8.01 -15.73
N PHE A 201 -15.18 8.28 -14.41
CA PHE A 201 -14.16 9.07 -13.76
C PHE A 201 -12.85 8.38 -14.12
N HIS A 202 -12.05 9.00 -15.00
CA HIS A 202 -10.74 8.47 -15.36
C HIS A 202 -9.82 8.73 -14.15
N GLY A 203 -10.06 8.01 -13.04
CA GLY A 203 -9.25 8.09 -11.84
C GLY A 203 -7.81 7.71 -12.16
N GLY A 204 -6.84 8.39 -11.57
CA GLY A 204 -5.43 8.33 -11.91
C GLY A 204 -5.01 9.43 -12.89
N PHE A 205 -3.87 9.22 -13.55
CA PHE A 205 -3.28 10.17 -14.49
C PHE A 205 -3.86 10.01 -15.91
N GLY A 206 -5.19 10.05 -16.03
CA GLY A 206 -5.93 9.84 -17.28
C GLY A 206 -6.22 8.37 -17.64
N GLN A 207 -5.96 7.43 -16.72
CA GLN A 207 -6.24 6.00 -16.85
C GLN A 207 -6.50 5.39 -15.48
N SER A 208 -7.39 4.40 -15.41
CA SER A 208 -7.77 3.76 -14.14
C SER A 208 -6.56 3.22 -13.37
N TRP A 209 -6.62 3.31 -12.05
CA TRP A 209 -5.58 2.82 -11.14
C TRP A 209 -5.14 1.37 -11.40
N PRO A 210 -6.03 0.39 -11.64
CA PRO A 210 -5.62 -0.98 -11.97
C PRO A 210 -4.74 -1.08 -13.22
N VAL A 211 -5.03 -0.30 -14.25
CA VAL A 211 -4.24 -0.29 -15.49
C VAL A 211 -2.87 0.35 -15.23
N LEU A 212 -2.85 1.53 -14.61
CA LEU A 212 -1.62 2.27 -14.35
C LEU A 212 -0.67 1.49 -13.45
N LEU A 213 -1.17 0.98 -12.32
CA LEU A 213 -0.39 0.17 -11.39
C LEU A 213 0.02 -1.17 -12.02
N GLY A 214 -0.82 -1.77 -12.86
CA GLY A 214 -0.51 -3.00 -13.59
C GLY A 214 0.69 -2.84 -14.54
N ILE A 215 0.73 -1.74 -15.30
CA ILE A 215 1.88 -1.40 -16.15
C ILE A 215 3.12 -1.24 -15.28
N TRP A 216 3.02 -0.51 -14.17
CA TRP A 216 4.13 -0.29 -13.24
C TRP A 216 4.74 -1.60 -12.71
N ARG A 217 3.87 -2.52 -12.25
CA ARG A 217 4.27 -3.83 -11.75
C ARG A 217 5.00 -4.65 -12.81
N VAL A 218 4.47 -4.71 -14.04
CA VAL A 218 5.08 -5.48 -15.14
C VAL A 218 6.49 -4.96 -15.44
N THR A 219 6.64 -3.63 -15.52
CA THR A 219 7.95 -3.01 -15.77
C THR A 219 8.91 -3.28 -14.61
N MET A 220 8.49 -3.11 -13.36
CA MET A 220 9.30 -3.40 -12.17
C MET A 220 9.83 -4.85 -12.16
N GLU A 221 8.98 -5.82 -12.48
CA GLU A 221 9.35 -7.25 -12.55
C GLU A 221 10.29 -7.57 -13.72
N GLN A 222 10.17 -6.86 -14.84
CA GLN A 222 11.12 -6.99 -15.96
C GLN A 222 12.52 -6.54 -15.55
N PHE A 223 12.63 -5.40 -14.85
CA PHE A 223 13.92 -4.91 -14.37
C PHE A 223 14.50 -5.77 -13.26
N ARG A 224 13.65 -6.36 -12.39
CA ARG A 224 14.10 -7.28 -11.33
C ARG A 224 14.87 -8.48 -11.86
N ARG A 225 14.50 -8.99 -13.04
CA ARG A 225 15.14 -10.17 -13.65
C ARG A 225 16.50 -9.85 -14.26
N SER A 226 16.84 -8.58 -14.42
CA SER A 226 18.14 -8.15 -14.95
C SER A 226 19.16 -8.06 -13.81
N PRO A 227 20.39 -8.58 -13.98
CA PRO A 227 21.42 -8.46 -12.95
C PRO A 227 21.70 -6.98 -12.69
N SER A 228 21.52 -6.56 -11.44
CA SER A 228 21.72 -5.16 -11.10
C SER A 228 23.18 -4.81 -11.01
N ARG A 229 23.51 -3.69 -11.66
CA ARG A 229 24.81 -3.04 -11.59
C ARG A 229 24.78 -1.78 -10.71
N TYR A 230 23.59 -1.41 -10.22
CA TYR A 230 23.33 -0.08 -9.66
C TYR A 230 23.13 -0.11 -8.14
N SER A 231 22.79 -1.27 -7.58
CA SER A 231 22.52 -1.43 -6.14
C SER A 231 22.98 -2.78 -5.62
N GLY A 232 23.35 -2.82 -4.34
CA GLY A 232 23.64 -4.08 -3.63
C GLY A 232 22.37 -4.91 -3.43
N VAL A 233 22.54 -6.24 -3.42
CA VAL A 233 21.45 -7.24 -3.40
C VAL A 233 20.43 -6.99 -2.28
N GLU A 234 20.88 -6.61 -1.09
CA GLU A 234 19.99 -6.36 0.05
C GLU A 234 19.08 -5.15 -0.18
N SER A 235 19.65 -4.04 -0.67
CA SER A 235 18.89 -2.82 -0.93
C SER A 235 17.87 -3.01 -2.04
N GLU A 236 18.20 -3.83 -3.06
CA GLU A 236 17.24 -4.18 -4.11
C GLU A 236 16.11 -5.07 -3.61
N LYS A 237 16.45 -6.04 -2.77
CA LYS A 237 15.47 -6.93 -2.14
C LYS A 237 14.50 -6.12 -1.29
N GLU A 238 14.99 -5.20 -0.46
CA GLU A 238 14.18 -4.32 0.38
C GLU A 238 13.28 -3.40 -0.45
N ALA A 239 13.85 -2.72 -1.46
CA ALA A 239 13.10 -1.81 -2.32
C ALA A 239 12.02 -2.55 -3.13
N TYR A 240 12.34 -3.72 -3.67
CA TYR A 240 11.38 -4.57 -4.36
C TYR A 240 10.27 -5.04 -3.43
N PHE A 241 10.61 -5.54 -2.24
CA PHE A 241 9.64 -6.05 -1.27
C PHE A 241 8.68 -4.94 -0.82
N THR A 242 9.21 -3.75 -0.53
CA THR A 242 8.42 -2.56 -0.19
C THR A 242 7.55 -2.14 -1.38
N GLY A 243 8.11 -2.10 -2.59
CA GLY A 243 7.39 -1.74 -3.81
C GLY A 243 6.24 -2.70 -4.13
N ILE A 244 6.47 -4.02 -4.11
CA ILE A 244 5.43 -5.00 -4.47
C ILE A 244 4.30 -5.04 -3.45
N THR A 245 4.61 -4.91 -2.15
CA THR A 245 3.58 -4.84 -1.11
C THR A 245 2.79 -3.54 -1.19
N LEU A 246 3.44 -2.40 -1.44
CA LEU A 246 2.79 -1.11 -1.66
C LEU A 246 1.92 -1.11 -2.92
N TYR A 247 2.34 -1.75 -4.00
CA TYR A 247 1.52 -1.95 -5.21
C TYR A 247 0.20 -2.68 -4.88
N HIS A 248 0.27 -3.81 -4.17
CA HIS A 248 -0.93 -4.55 -3.80
C HIS A 248 -1.81 -3.78 -2.81
N ALA A 249 -1.22 -3.09 -1.83
CA ALA A 249 -1.96 -2.25 -0.90
C ALA A 249 -2.63 -1.05 -1.59
N SER A 250 -2.01 -0.51 -2.64
CA SER A 250 -2.60 0.54 -3.48
C SER A 250 -3.86 0.05 -4.19
N LEU A 251 -3.85 -1.18 -4.70
CA LEU A 251 -5.03 -1.78 -5.33
C LEU A 251 -6.10 -2.18 -4.32
N ILE A 252 -5.73 -2.61 -3.10
CA ILE A 252 -6.69 -2.73 -2.00
C ILE A 252 -7.38 -1.38 -1.77
N ARG A 253 -6.64 -0.27 -1.70
CA ARG A 253 -7.23 1.07 -1.54
C ARG A 253 -8.11 1.47 -2.73
N ALA A 254 -7.74 1.11 -3.96
CA ALA A 254 -8.55 1.40 -5.15
C ALA A 254 -9.86 0.58 -5.20
N HIS A 255 -9.90 -0.59 -4.57
CA HIS A 255 -11.04 -1.52 -4.60
C HIS A 255 -11.81 -1.59 -3.28
N SER A 256 -11.44 -0.83 -2.25
CA SER A 256 -12.11 -0.86 -0.95
C SER A 256 -12.09 0.50 -0.27
N ASP A 257 -13.14 0.79 0.52
CA ASP A 257 -13.04 1.86 1.52
C ASP A 257 -12.25 1.34 2.74
N TYR A 258 -10.93 1.28 2.58
CA TYR A 258 -10.02 0.89 3.65
C TYR A 258 -10.22 1.73 4.91
N SER A 259 -10.60 3.01 4.77
CA SER A 259 -10.81 3.90 5.92
C SER A 259 -12.03 3.44 6.73
N LEU A 260 -13.10 3.02 6.07
CA LEU A 260 -14.28 2.44 6.71
C LEU A 260 -13.97 1.09 7.37
N ILE A 261 -13.26 0.20 6.67
CA ILE A 261 -12.83 -1.11 7.21
C ILE A 261 -12.01 -0.92 8.48
N ARG A 262 -11.03 -0.01 8.42
CA ARG A 262 -10.18 0.34 9.55
C ARG A 262 -11.01 0.91 10.69
N ARG A 263 -11.86 1.91 10.45
CA ARG A 263 -12.75 2.50 11.47
C ARG A 263 -13.60 1.44 12.19
N LEU A 264 -14.21 0.52 11.44
CA LEU A 264 -14.99 -0.57 12.03
C LEU A 264 -14.11 -1.47 12.92
N ALA A 265 -12.95 -1.88 12.44
CA ALA A 265 -12.03 -2.73 13.21
C ALA A 265 -11.62 -2.07 14.55
N PHE A 266 -11.24 -0.79 14.52
CA PHE A 266 -10.86 -0.04 15.72
C PHE A 266 -12.04 0.15 16.68
N ALA A 267 -13.21 0.53 16.17
CA ALA A 267 -14.40 0.72 17.01
C ALA A 267 -14.85 -0.54 17.75
N LEU A 268 -14.70 -1.71 17.11
CA LEU A 268 -14.97 -3.00 17.76
C LEU A 268 -13.96 -3.35 18.86
N CYS A 269 -12.73 -2.85 18.76
CA CYS A 269 -11.69 -3.09 19.76
C CYS A 269 -11.77 -2.10 20.93
N GLU A 270 -12.04 -0.82 20.67
CA GLU A 270 -11.99 0.26 21.66
C GLU A 270 -13.31 0.43 22.43
N GLY A 271 -14.44 -0.05 21.91
CA GLY A 271 -15.75 -0.06 22.60
C GLY A 271 -16.36 1.33 22.88
N SER A 272 -15.68 2.41 22.51
CA SER A 272 -16.06 3.81 22.75
C SER A 272 -17.07 4.34 21.72
N THR A 273 -17.22 3.67 20.58
CA THR A 273 -18.05 4.14 19.46
C THR A 273 -19.52 3.73 19.66
N PRO A 274 -20.48 4.65 19.50
CA PRO A 274 -21.91 4.32 19.62
C PRO A 274 -22.36 3.24 18.62
N SER A 275 -23.24 2.34 19.09
CA SER A 275 -23.66 1.14 18.35
C SER A 275 -24.38 1.42 17.02
N ASN A 276 -25.04 2.57 16.89
CA ASN A 276 -25.69 2.99 15.65
C ASN A 276 -24.69 3.24 14.52
N TYR A 277 -23.53 3.83 14.82
CA TYR A 277 -22.47 4.04 13.82
C TYR A 277 -21.82 2.72 13.42
N ILE A 278 -21.55 1.84 14.38
CA ILE A 278 -20.99 0.49 14.10
C ILE A 278 -21.92 -0.26 13.14
N ARG A 279 -23.22 -0.30 13.43
CA ARG A 279 -24.21 -0.96 12.57
C ARG A 279 -24.27 -0.35 11.16
N GLN A 280 -24.18 0.97 11.04
CA GLN A 280 -24.16 1.64 9.73
C GLN A 280 -22.93 1.23 8.93
N TRP A 281 -21.75 1.20 9.56
CA TRP A 281 -20.52 0.77 8.90
C TRP A 281 -20.55 -0.70 8.50
N GLU A 282 -21.12 -1.57 9.33
CA GLU A 282 -21.33 -2.98 9.02
C GLU A 282 -22.23 -3.17 7.79
N LEU A 283 -23.32 -2.40 7.68
CA LEU A 283 -24.21 -2.44 6.51
C LEU A 283 -23.49 -2.02 5.22
N ASN A 284 -22.78 -0.89 5.26
CA ASN A 284 -22.00 -0.40 4.11
C ASN A 284 -20.94 -1.42 3.67
N ILE A 285 -20.25 -2.02 4.64
CA ILE A 285 -19.27 -3.08 4.38
C ILE A 285 -19.95 -4.32 3.81
N GLN A 286 -21.12 -4.72 4.32
CA GLN A 286 -21.86 -5.86 3.81
C GLN A 286 -22.26 -5.65 2.34
N ASP A 287 -22.68 -4.45 1.97
CA ASP A 287 -23.01 -4.13 0.57
C ASP A 287 -21.76 -4.16 -0.32
N TRP A 288 -20.62 -3.64 0.14
CA TRP A 288 -19.34 -3.79 -0.54
C TRP A 288 -18.92 -5.26 -0.69
N THR A 289 -19.12 -6.10 0.33
CA THR A 289 -18.77 -7.54 0.22
C THR A 289 -19.61 -8.32 -0.79
N ARG A 290 -20.73 -7.75 -1.26
CA ARG A 290 -21.55 -8.32 -2.34
C ARG A 290 -21.07 -7.85 -3.73
N SER A 291 -20.19 -6.87 -3.80
CA SER A 291 -19.75 -6.25 -5.04
C SER A 291 -18.64 -7.07 -5.74
N HIS A 292 -18.16 -6.59 -6.89
CA HIS A 292 -17.03 -7.24 -7.58
C HIS A 292 -15.69 -6.87 -6.92
N GLU A 293 -15.60 -5.65 -6.44
CA GLU A 293 -14.42 -4.97 -5.92
C GLU A 293 -13.81 -5.70 -4.72
N ILE A 294 -14.62 -6.34 -3.87
CA ILE A 294 -14.11 -7.17 -2.77
C ILE A 294 -13.22 -8.33 -3.26
N ARG A 295 -13.53 -8.94 -4.40
CA ARG A 295 -12.74 -10.07 -4.92
C ARG A 295 -11.37 -9.59 -5.42
N GLU A 296 -11.34 -8.43 -6.05
CA GLU A 296 -10.08 -7.78 -6.42
C GLU A 296 -9.25 -7.46 -5.17
N ALA A 297 -9.85 -6.80 -4.17
CA ALA A 297 -9.18 -6.48 -2.91
C ALA A 297 -8.68 -7.75 -2.19
N LEU A 298 -9.49 -8.82 -2.17
CA LEU A 298 -9.14 -10.09 -1.55
C LEU A 298 -7.99 -10.79 -2.28
N TRP A 299 -7.97 -10.77 -3.62
CA TRP A 299 -6.85 -11.33 -4.37
C TRP A 299 -5.55 -10.59 -4.03
N HIS A 300 -5.56 -9.25 -4.02
CA HIS A 300 -4.40 -8.46 -3.63
C HIS A 300 -3.97 -8.68 -2.17
N ALA A 301 -4.92 -8.84 -1.25
CA ALA A 301 -4.62 -9.21 0.13
C ALA A 301 -3.90 -10.57 0.20
N ALA A 302 -4.37 -11.57 -0.55
CA ALA A 302 -3.71 -12.87 -0.61
C ALA A 302 -2.31 -12.80 -1.24
N GLN A 303 -2.08 -11.91 -2.21
CA GLN A 303 -0.74 -11.69 -2.77
C GLN A 303 0.23 -11.11 -1.73
N ILE A 304 -0.23 -10.18 -0.88
CA ILE A 304 0.60 -9.65 0.22
C ILE A 304 0.96 -10.77 1.21
N VAL A 305 -0.01 -11.60 1.60
CA VAL A 305 0.24 -12.76 2.46
C VAL A 305 1.30 -13.69 1.83
N ARG A 306 1.20 -13.97 0.53
CA ARG A 306 2.22 -14.75 -0.19
C ARG A 306 3.59 -14.08 -0.12
N CYS A 307 3.69 -12.78 -0.42
CA CYS A 307 4.98 -12.07 -0.38
C CYS A 307 5.68 -12.23 0.98
N PHE A 308 4.94 -12.13 2.08
CA PHE A 308 5.48 -12.34 3.42
C PHE A 308 5.85 -13.80 3.67
N ALA A 309 5.01 -14.76 3.25
CA ALA A 309 5.29 -16.18 3.42
C ALA A 309 6.52 -16.64 2.64
N ASP A 310 6.72 -16.14 1.42
CA ASP A 310 7.91 -16.41 0.62
C ASP A 310 9.17 -15.87 1.32
N GLU A 311 9.08 -14.67 1.92
CA GLU A 311 10.18 -14.06 2.65
C GLU A 311 10.56 -14.88 3.91
N THR A 312 9.59 -15.44 4.63
CA THR A 312 9.88 -16.27 5.82
C THR A 312 10.46 -17.64 5.48
N GLN A 313 10.17 -18.19 4.30
CA GLN A 313 10.65 -19.49 3.83
C GLN A 313 12.06 -19.46 3.21
N THR A 314 12.66 -18.29 2.99
CA THR A 314 14.00 -18.21 2.41
C THR A 314 15.06 -18.82 3.34
N PRO A 315 15.79 -19.88 2.92
CA PRO A 315 16.69 -20.67 3.77
C PRO A 315 17.99 -19.93 4.16
N ASP A 316 18.23 -18.75 3.59
CA ASP A 316 19.43 -17.93 3.83
C ASP A 316 19.35 -17.06 5.09
N LYS A 317 18.37 -17.28 5.98
CA LYS A 317 18.39 -16.72 7.35
C LYS A 317 19.52 -17.37 8.16
N ARG A 318 20.76 -17.02 7.83
CA ARG A 318 21.89 -17.15 8.75
C ARG A 318 21.50 -16.38 10.02
N VAL A 319 21.68 -17.04 11.15
CA VAL A 319 21.49 -16.49 12.49
C VAL A 319 22.15 -15.10 12.55
N GLY A 320 21.33 -14.05 12.64
CA GLY A 320 21.80 -12.66 12.82
C GLY A 320 21.52 -11.66 11.69
N GLN A 321 20.94 -12.07 10.55
CA GLN A 321 20.56 -11.12 9.50
C GLN A 321 19.07 -10.74 9.66
N ASP A 322 18.83 -9.57 10.26
CA ASP A 322 17.49 -9.04 10.49
C ASP A 322 16.76 -8.88 9.15
N CYS A 323 15.59 -9.50 9.01
CA CYS A 323 14.67 -9.18 7.92
C CYS A 323 14.27 -7.70 8.06
N ILE A 324 14.69 -6.84 7.12
CA ILE A 324 14.37 -5.41 7.14
C ILE A 324 13.02 -5.21 6.44
N VAL A 325 11.94 -5.70 7.06
CA VAL A 325 10.59 -5.30 6.64
C VAL A 325 10.34 -3.87 7.11
N THR A 326 10.03 -3.00 6.15
CA THR A 326 9.72 -1.59 6.40
C THR A 326 8.39 -1.44 7.15
N CYS A 327 8.20 -0.30 7.83
CA CYS A 327 6.95 -0.01 8.52
C CYS A 327 5.74 0.01 7.57
N VAL A 328 5.92 0.50 6.35
CA VAL A 328 4.88 0.53 5.31
C VAL A 328 4.51 -0.88 4.85
N ALA A 329 5.48 -1.79 4.67
CA ALA A 329 5.19 -3.17 4.30
C ALA A 329 4.45 -3.90 5.44
N THR A 330 4.81 -3.64 6.70
CA THR A 330 4.08 -4.14 7.88
C THR A 330 2.62 -3.69 7.85
N ASP A 331 2.36 -2.40 7.55
CA ASP A 331 0.99 -1.89 7.37
C ASP A 331 0.27 -2.51 6.17
N CYS A 332 0.98 -2.84 5.08
CA CYS A 332 0.40 -3.54 3.94
C CYS A 332 -0.13 -4.93 4.34
N LEU A 333 0.60 -5.69 5.17
CA LEU A 333 0.11 -6.98 5.69
C LEU A 333 -1.07 -6.80 6.66
N PHE A 334 -1.05 -5.75 7.48
CA PHE A 334 -2.19 -5.42 8.33
C PHE A 334 -3.45 -5.10 7.51
N ARG A 335 -3.34 -4.31 6.43
CA ARG A 335 -4.42 -4.06 5.46
C ARG A 335 -4.96 -5.34 4.87
N ALA A 336 -4.07 -6.23 4.42
CA ALA A 336 -4.45 -7.51 3.86
C ALA A 336 -5.27 -8.34 4.85
N GLY A 337 -4.82 -8.43 6.10
CA GLY A 337 -5.55 -9.13 7.16
C GLY A 337 -6.91 -8.51 7.45
N LEU A 338 -7.05 -7.18 7.44
CA LEU A 338 -8.34 -6.52 7.60
C LEU A 338 -9.33 -6.79 6.46
N VAL A 339 -8.84 -6.79 5.20
CA VAL A 339 -9.67 -7.15 4.04
C VAL A 339 -10.14 -8.60 4.13
N ILE A 340 -9.22 -9.52 4.49
CA ILE A 340 -9.54 -10.93 4.69
C ILE A 340 -10.59 -11.07 5.80
N TRP A 341 -10.38 -10.42 6.96
CA TRP A 341 -11.31 -10.42 8.09
C TRP A 341 -12.71 -9.97 7.69
N VAL A 342 -12.84 -8.79 7.07
CA VAL A 342 -14.15 -8.27 6.65
C VAL A 342 -14.82 -9.23 5.69
N HIS A 343 -14.10 -9.74 4.70
CA HIS A 343 -14.67 -10.65 3.72
C HIS A 343 -15.19 -11.93 4.36
N VAL A 344 -14.39 -12.58 5.22
CA VAL A 344 -14.82 -13.83 5.86
C VAL A 344 -15.96 -13.61 6.85
N ARG A 345 -15.95 -12.50 7.60
CA ARG A 345 -17.00 -12.15 8.55
C ARG A 345 -18.34 -11.87 7.85
N SER A 346 -18.30 -11.13 6.74
CA SER A 346 -19.53 -10.82 5.98
C SER A 346 -20.05 -12.01 5.16
N THR A 347 -19.26 -13.08 5.02
CA THR A 347 -19.67 -14.32 4.34
C THR A 347 -20.42 -15.23 5.33
N MET A 348 -21.73 -15.00 5.46
CA MET A 348 -22.61 -15.64 6.44
C MET A 348 -22.85 -17.15 6.26
N ALA A 349 -22.51 -17.74 5.10
CA ALA A 349 -22.75 -19.16 4.81
C ALA A 349 -21.48 -19.84 4.31
N CYS A 350 -20.94 -20.81 5.07
CA CYS A 350 -19.94 -21.76 4.58
C CYS A 350 -20.62 -23.09 4.26
N ASP A 351 -20.90 -23.36 2.98
CA ASP A 351 -21.50 -24.63 2.53
C ASP A 351 -20.61 -25.86 2.82
N LEU A 352 -19.31 -25.65 3.08
CA LEU A 352 -18.33 -26.69 3.39
C LEU A 352 -18.07 -26.89 4.90
N CYS A 353 -18.48 -25.94 5.72
CA CYS A 353 -18.25 -25.94 7.17
C CYS A 353 -19.55 -26.07 7.96
N GLY A 354 -20.69 -25.83 7.30
CA GLY A 354 -22.03 -26.00 7.86
C GLY A 354 -22.50 -27.45 7.81
N PRO A 355 -23.61 -27.78 8.50
CA PRO A 355 -24.13 -29.15 8.60
C PRO A 355 -24.52 -29.78 7.25
N THR A 356 -24.75 -28.98 6.20
CA THR A 356 -24.98 -29.45 4.82
C THR A 356 -23.76 -30.05 4.14
N ALA A 357 -22.54 -29.82 4.65
CA ALA A 357 -21.31 -30.43 4.15
C ALA A 357 -21.23 -31.95 4.45
N ALA A 358 -22.03 -32.44 5.40
CA ALA A 358 -22.08 -33.84 5.80
C ALA A 358 -23.16 -34.66 5.05
N MET A 359 -23.91 -34.05 4.12
CA MET A 359 -24.91 -34.76 3.34
C MET A 359 -24.23 -35.56 2.21
N PRO A 360 -24.46 -36.89 2.12
CA PRO A 360 -23.94 -37.72 1.04
C PRO A 360 -24.33 -37.19 -0.34
N GLU A 361 -23.48 -37.44 -1.35
CA GLU A 361 -23.61 -36.96 -2.74
C GLU A 361 -24.93 -37.31 -3.43
N ASP A 362 -25.70 -38.25 -2.89
CA ASP A 362 -26.86 -38.86 -3.56
C ASP A 362 -28.16 -38.02 -3.50
N LEU A 363 -28.23 -36.95 -2.70
CA LEU A 363 -29.49 -36.21 -2.49
C LEU A 363 -29.52 -34.79 -3.09
N HIS A 364 -28.43 -34.31 -3.69
CA HIS A 364 -28.42 -33.06 -4.44
C HIS A 364 -28.24 -33.32 -5.93
N GLN A 365 -29.33 -33.76 -6.55
CA GLN A 365 -29.54 -33.79 -8.01
C GLN A 365 -29.69 -32.37 -8.60
N ARG A 366 -28.90 -31.40 -8.10
CA ARG A 366 -28.65 -30.13 -8.78
C ARG A 366 -27.28 -30.25 -9.43
N TYR A 367 -27.25 -30.06 -10.74
CA TYR A 367 -26.09 -30.03 -11.63
C TYR A 367 -25.03 -28.99 -11.24
N CYS A 368 -24.47 -29.04 -10.02
CA CYS A 368 -23.23 -28.33 -9.71
C CYS A 368 -22.10 -29.20 -10.22
N SER A 369 -21.42 -28.76 -11.28
CA SER A 369 -20.28 -29.49 -11.81
C SER A 369 -19.20 -29.61 -10.72
N ASN A 370 -18.41 -30.70 -10.70
CA ASN A 370 -17.30 -30.86 -9.75
C ASN A 370 -16.31 -29.66 -9.77
N ARG A 371 -16.28 -28.89 -10.87
CA ARG A 371 -15.49 -27.66 -11.01
C ARG A 371 -16.00 -26.47 -10.19
N ASP A 372 -17.28 -26.44 -9.83
CA ASP A 372 -17.86 -25.39 -8.97
C ASP A 372 -17.61 -25.68 -7.47
N ARG A 373 -17.04 -26.87 -7.16
CA ARG A 373 -16.65 -27.28 -5.81
C ARG A 373 -15.20 -27.00 -5.44
N GLU A 374 -14.31 -26.88 -6.43
CA GLU A 374 -12.88 -26.68 -6.21
C GLU A 374 -12.59 -25.25 -5.75
N ALA A 375 -11.95 -25.09 -4.59
CA ALA A 375 -11.49 -23.80 -4.11
C ALA A 375 -10.30 -23.31 -4.92
N VAL A 376 -10.29 -22.03 -5.29
CA VAL A 376 -9.17 -21.41 -6.01
C VAL A 376 -8.15 -20.89 -4.99
N GLU A 377 -6.91 -21.37 -5.08
CA GLU A 377 -5.81 -20.88 -4.25
C GLU A 377 -5.38 -19.49 -4.71
N LEU A 378 -5.74 -18.47 -3.93
CA LEU A 378 -5.52 -17.08 -4.29
C LEU A 378 -4.05 -16.69 -4.25
N THR A 379 -3.24 -17.31 -3.40
CA THR A 379 -1.80 -17.00 -3.34
C THR A 379 -1.09 -17.38 -4.64
N THR A 380 -1.48 -18.46 -5.31
CA THR A 380 -0.83 -18.94 -6.55
C THR A 380 -1.56 -18.51 -7.83
N LEU A 381 -2.74 -17.92 -7.70
CA LEU A 381 -3.57 -17.53 -8.84
C LEU A 381 -2.97 -16.35 -9.61
N ASP A 382 -2.56 -16.61 -10.85
CA ASP A 382 -2.05 -15.56 -11.73
C ASP A 382 -3.17 -14.66 -12.28
N GLN A 383 -2.93 -13.34 -12.24
CA GLN A 383 -3.87 -12.30 -12.67
C GLN A 383 -4.19 -12.38 -14.17
N SER A 384 -3.24 -12.85 -14.99
CA SER A 384 -3.45 -12.98 -16.44
C SER A 384 -4.19 -14.26 -16.83
N SER A 385 -4.43 -15.15 -15.87
CA SER A 385 -5.01 -16.46 -16.14
C SER A 385 -6.53 -16.38 -16.38
N ARG A 386 -7.03 -17.21 -17.30
CA ARG A 386 -8.48 -17.42 -17.46
C ARG A 386 -9.14 -17.93 -16.18
N ARG A 387 -8.39 -18.59 -15.28
CA ARG A 387 -8.87 -19.05 -13.97
C ARG A 387 -9.23 -17.86 -13.08
N TYR A 388 -8.41 -16.81 -13.09
CA TYR A 388 -8.67 -15.56 -12.35
C TYR A 388 -9.93 -14.85 -12.87
N GLU A 389 -10.05 -14.64 -14.18
CA GLU A 389 -11.25 -14.02 -14.77
C GLU A 389 -12.52 -14.81 -14.45
N ASN A 390 -12.45 -16.14 -14.52
CA ASN A 390 -13.58 -17.01 -14.20
C ASN A 390 -13.97 -16.90 -12.71
N TRP A 391 -12.99 -16.86 -11.80
CA TRP A 391 -13.22 -16.69 -10.37
C TRP A 391 -13.86 -15.33 -10.04
N LEU A 392 -13.32 -14.26 -10.64
CA LEU A 392 -13.87 -12.90 -10.57
C LEU A 392 -15.30 -12.78 -11.13
N ARG A 393 -15.72 -13.65 -12.05
CA ARG A 393 -17.11 -13.64 -12.55
C ARG A 393 -18.04 -14.51 -11.71
N ARG A 394 -17.63 -15.73 -11.38
CA ARG A 394 -18.53 -16.81 -10.90
C ARG A 394 -18.77 -16.85 -9.39
N ARG A 395 -18.15 -15.97 -8.59
CA ARG A 395 -18.18 -16.01 -7.11
C ARG A 395 -17.78 -17.40 -6.57
N GLY A 396 -16.71 -17.94 -7.15
CA GLY A 396 -16.19 -19.24 -6.78
C GLY A 396 -15.53 -19.22 -5.40
N ARG A 397 -15.45 -20.39 -4.76
CA ARG A 397 -14.72 -20.59 -3.50
C ARG A 397 -13.25 -20.23 -3.66
N SER A 398 -12.65 -19.72 -2.61
CA SER A 398 -11.24 -19.37 -2.55
C SER A 398 -10.56 -19.90 -1.29
N CYS A 399 -9.26 -20.13 -1.38
CA CYS A 399 -8.39 -20.39 -0.24
C CYS A 399 -7.16 -19.47 -0.27
N VAL A 400 -6.56 -19.25 0.89
CA VAL A 400 -5.30 -18.55 1.09
C VAL A 400 -4.38 -19.52 1.84
N GLU A 401 -3.25 -19.89 1.23
CA GLU A 401 -2.31 -20.89 1.77
C GLU A 401 -3.02 -22.20 2.15
N GLY A 402 -3.93 -22.68 1.30
CA GLY A 402 -4.71 -23.90 1.52
C GLY A 402 -5.85 -23.77 2.53
N VAL A 403 -6.01 -22.62 3.20
CA VAL A 403 -7.10 -22.38 4.15
C VAL A 403 -8.28 -21.72 3.44
N LEU A 404 -9.46 -22.35 3.51
CA LEU A 404 -10.69 -21.80 2.93
C LEU A 404 -11.01 -20.41 3.50
N VAL A 405 -11.33 -19.49 2.61
CA VAL A 405 -11.74 -18.13 2.97
C VAL A 405 -13.22 -18.14 3.40
N CYS A 406 -13.47 -18.37 4.68
CA CYS A 406 -14.83 -18.39 5.25
C CYS A 406 -14.84 -18.06 6.75
N ALA A 407 -16.01 -17.65 7.27
CA ALA A 407 -16.19 -17.27 8.67
C ALA A 407 -15.70 -18.35 9.67
N CYS A 408 -15.91 -19.63 9.37
CA CYS A 408 -15.51 -20.73 10.25
C CYS A 408 -13.99 -20.86 10.40
N ARG A 409 -13.23 -20.43 9.39
CA ARG A 409 -11.77 -20.47 9.36
C ARG A 409 -11.13 -19.11 9.61
N MET A 410 -11.92 -18.08 9.90
CA MET A 410 -11.45 -16.72 10.20
C MET A 410 -10.32 -16.69 11.25
N PRO A 411 -10.39 -17.40 12.39
CA PRO A 411 -9.29 -17.36 13.36
C PRO A 411 -7.98 -17.91 12.81
N ILE A 412 -8.03 -18.92 11.93
CA ILE A 412 -6.83 -19.52 11.34
C ILE A 412 -6.18 -18.54 10.36
N LEU A 413 -6.98 -17.87 9.53
CA LEU A 413 -6.50 -16.88 8.57
C LEU A 413 -5.86 -15.68 9.26
N LEU A 414 -6.49 -15.13 10.30
CA LEU A 414 -5.93 -13.99 11.03
C LEU A 414 -4.73 -14.37 11.89
N LYS A 415 -4.74 -15.56 12.50
CA LYS A 415 -3.57 -16.07 13.21
C LYS A 415 -2.36 -16.19 12.29
N ARG A 416 -2.57 -16.62 11.04
CA ARG A 416 -1.50 -16.67 10.04
C ARG A 416 -0.93 -15.29 9.72
N CYS A 417 -1.77 -14.26 9.58
CA CYS A 417 -1.29 -12.88 9.44
C CYS A 417 -0.46 -12.43 10.66
N CYS A 418 -0.89 -12.79 11.88
CA CYS A 418 -0.13 -12.50 13.11
C CYS A 418 1.23 -13.22 13.14
N GLU A 419 1.29 -14.48 12.71
CA GLU A 419 2.54 -15.25 12.62
C GLU A 419 3.52 -14.59 11.65
N LEU A 420 3.06 -14.25 10.44
CA LEU A 420 3.88 -13.55 9.45
C LEU A 420 4.40 -12.22 9.99
N LEU A 421 3.54 -11.41 10.63
CA LEU A 421 3.95 -10.16 11.26
C LEU A 421 5.03 -10.36 12.32
N ARG A 422 4.92 -11.40 13.16
CA ARG A 422 5.94 -11.72 14.19
C ARG A 422 7.25 -12.22 13.60
N GLU A 423 7.20 -12.96 12.49
CA GLU A 423 8.37 -13.57 11.85
C GLU A 423 9.19 -12.58 11.00
N THR A 424 8.56 -11.51 10.51
CA THR A 424 9.19 -10.57 9.56
C THR A 424 9.43 -9.18 10.12
N THR A 425 8.70 -8.77 11.16
CA THR A 425 8.75 -7.39 11.66
C THR A 425 9.47 -7.33 13.00
N ARG A 426 10.41 -6.39 13.14
CA ARG A 426 11.08 -6.13 14.42
C ARG A 426 10.05 -5.72 15.48
N ASN A 427 10.30 -6.10 16.72
CA ASN A 427 9.43 -5.73 17.83
C ASN A 427 9.27 -4.20 17.89
N SER A 428 8.03 -3.74 17.71
CA SER A 428 7.67 -2.33 17.67
C SER A 428 6.26 -2.16 18.21
N ASN A 429 5.95 -0.96 18.69
CA ASN A 429 4.62 -0.66 19.22
C ASN A 429 3.53 -0.78 18.14
N LEU A 430 3.88 -0.44 16.89
CA LEU A 430 3.00 -0.64 15.73
C LEU A 430 2.64 -2.12 15.55
N LEU A 431 3.65 -3.00 15.61
CA LEU A 431 3.43 -4.45 15.53
C LEU A 431 2.53 -4.94 16.65
N LYS A 432 2.82 -4.55 17.90
CA LYS A 432 2.02 -4.94 19.07
C LYS A 432 0.55 -4.57 18.87
N ARG A 433 0.27 -3.33 18.47
CA ARG A 433 -1.11 -2.87 18.23
C ARG A 433 -1.81 -3.65 17.12
N TYR A 434 -1.13 -3.94 16.01
CA TYR A 434 -1.72 -4.74 14.93
C TYR A 434 -2.06 -6.16 15.38
N LEU A 435 -1.21 -6.78 16.21
CA LEU A 435 -1.48 -8.07 16.81
C LEU A 435 -2.69 -8.02 17.75
N ASP A 436 -2.75 -7.02 18.63
CA ASP A 436 -3.86 -6.85 19.60
C ASP A 436 -5.21 -6.68 18.89
N ILE A 437 -5.23 -5.91 17.79
CA ILE A 437 -6.42 -5.76 16.94
C ILE A 437 -6.82 -7.11 16.36
N PHE A 438 -5.91 -7.82 15.68
CA PHE A 438 -6.27 -9.12 15.10
C PHE A 438 -6.72 -10.14 16.14
N GLU A 439 -6.11 -10.17 17.32
CA GLU A 439 -6.50 -11.04 18.42
C GLU A 439 -7.91 -10.74 18.94
N THR A 440 -8.30 -9.47 18.94
CA THR A 440 -9.66 -9.05 19.25
C THR A 440 -10.63 -9.42 18.13
N LEU A 441 -10.29 -9.11 16.88
CA LEU A 441 -11.13 -9.39 15.70
C LEU A 441 -11.41 -10.90 15.52
N MET A 442 -10.49 -11.78 15.91
CA MET A 442 -10.71 -13.24 15.90
C MET A 442 -11.91 -13.69 16.75
N LYS A 443 -12.31 -12.88 17.75
CA LYS A 443 -13.46 -13.14 18.62
C LYS A 443 -14.78 -12.62 18.05
N HIS A 444 -14.73 -11.66 17.12
CA HIS A 444 -15.90 -11.04 16.49
C HIS A 444 -16.29 -11.76 15.18
N ARG A 445 -17.10 -12.81 15.31
CA ARG A 445 -17.70 -13.53 14.17
C ARG A 445 -18.88 -12.81 13.56
#